data_AF-A0A369H5J7-F1
#
_entry.id   AF-A0A369H5J7-F1
#
_cell.length_a   1.000
_cell.length_b   1.000
_cell.length_c   1.000
_cell.angle_alpha   90.00
_cell.angle_beta   90.00
_cell.angle_gamma   90.00
#
_symmetry.space_group_name_H-M   'P 1'
#
loop_
_entity.id
_entity.type
_entity.pdbx_description
1 polymer ?
#
loop_
_entity_poly.entity_id
_entity_poly.type
_entity_poly.pdbx_seq_one_letter_code
_entity_poly.pdbx_strand_id
1 'polypeptide(L)'
;MSDLTHFDLLPLRMDPTSKLIETAQPSRAVDAELEQLNSLHRALLSLEGGNNGVPPPPIPVNPKRTSNVTKLRDNGNVEYRKQRYTEAVRLYTLGIQMALTRPLWEPAALVREEVSGLLANRAQAHMGLRNWPEGAIDAEASVEARRIGNAKGWWRRGRCLVEMGRLDEAREWVRSGLEVEGEEAELVALLKEIEEMLEKRKGPESSEKKKMADSTTEKRKVSDAVSEKRKSP
;
A
#
# COMPACT_ATOMS: atom_id res chain seq x y z
N MET A 1 32.52 8.44 -32.84
CA MET A 1 33.16 7.97 -31.59
C MET A 1 33.76 9.17 -30.89
N SER A 2 33.01 9.88 -30.05
CA SER A 2 33.55 10.90 -29.11
C SER A 2 32.38 11.58 -28.39
N ASP A 3 32.03 11.11 -27.20
CA ASP A 3 31.22 11.85 -26.20
C ASP A 3 31.60 11.46 -24.75
N LEU A 4 32.75 10.79 -24.55
CA LEU A 4 33.13 10.18 -23.25
C LEU A 4 34.33 10.87 -22.57
N THR A 5 34.65 12.13 -22.88
CA THR A 5 35.79 12.84 -22.26
C THR A 5 35.39 13.85 -21.18
N HIS A 6 34.10 14.07 -20.94
CA HIS A 6 33.61 15.05 -19.96
C HIS A 6 32.84 14.34 -18.83
N PHE A 7 33.30 14.51 -17.60
CA PHE A 7 32.57 14.15 -16.38
C PHE A 7 32.87 15.19 -15.30
N ASP A 8 31.93 15.40 -14.39
CA ASP A 8 32.13 16.25 -13.22
C ASP A 8 32.91 15.46 -12.16
N LEU A 9 34.14 15.89 -11.87
CA LEU A 9 34.98 15.22 -10.89
C LEU A 9 34.46 15.48 -9.47
N LEU A 10 34.11 14.40 -8.76
CA LEU A 10 33.72 14.46 -7.36
C LEU A 10 34.91 14.14 -6.44
N PRO A 11 35.11 14.88 -5.33
CA PRO A 11 36.19 14.65 -4.37
C PRO A 11 35.88 13.45 -3.45
N LEU A 12 36.01 12.24 -4.01
CA LEU A 12 35.77 10.98 -3.31
C LEU A 12 37.05 10.45 -2.64
N ARG A 13 36.90 9.80 -1.49
CA ARG A 13 37.95 9.08 -0.77
C ARG A 13 37.48 7.68 -0.40
N MET A 14 38.39 6.72 -0.40
CA MET A 14 38.13 5.36 0.06
C MET A 14 38.83 5.14 1.39
N ASP A 15 38.11 4.64 2.39
CA ASP A 15 38.73 4.15 3.62
C ASP A 15 39.47 2.83 3.34
N PRO A 16 40.79 2.75 3.58
CA PRO A 16 41.58 1.56 3.28
C PRO A 16 41.15 0.32 4.08
N THR A 17 40.54 0.49 5.26
CA THR A 17 40.13 -0.62 6.14
C THR A 17 38.69 -1.05 5.86
N SER A 18 37.73 -0.13 5.94
CA SER A 18 36.30 -0.47 5.75
C SER A 18 35.92 -0.64 4.28
N LYS A 19 36.77 -0.17 3.35
CA LYS A 19 36.50 -0.10 1.91
C LYS A 19 35.30 0.79 1.54
N LEU A 20 34.81 1.61 2.48
CA LEU A 20 33.73 2.55 2.22
C LEU A 20 34.22 3.73 1.39
N ILE A 21 33.38 4.18 0.47
CA ILE A 21 33.58 5.40 -0.31
C ILE A 21 32.85 6.55 0.38
N GLU A 22 33.57 7.64 0.60
CA GLU A 22 33.08 8.87 1.24
C GLU A 22 33.41 10.09 0.39
N THR A 23 32.71 11.21 0.59
CA THR A 23 32.99 12.49 -0.07
C THR A 23 33.42 13.54 0.95
N ALA A 24 34.35 14.42 0.56
CA ALA A 24 34.69 15.60 1.35
C ALA A 24 33.68 16.76 1.16
N GLN A 25 32.84 16.67 0.12
CA GLN A 25 31.78 17.63 -0.18
C GLN A 25 30.42 16.92 -0.06
N PRO A 26 29.82 16.92 1.15
CA PRO A 26 28.55 16.25 1.36
C PRO A 26 27.43 16.98 0.62
N SER A 27 26.57 16.21 0.00
CA SER A 27 25.30 16.70 -0.52
C SER A 27 24.28 15.58 -0.37
N ARG A 28 23.03 15.93 -0.10
CA ARG A 28 21.98 14.92 0.13
C ARG A 28 21.90 13.87 -0.98
N ALA A 29 22.10 14.28 -2.23
CA ALA A 29 22.09 13.38 -3.37
C ALA A 29 23.32 12.46 -3.39
N VAL A 30 24.53 13.02 -3.27
CA VAL A 30 25.77 12.23 -3.28
C VAL A 30 25.84 11.28 -2.08
N ASP A 31 25.42 11.72 -0.90
CA ASP A 31 25.46 10.90 0.31
C ASP A 31 24.52 9.69 0.18
N ALA A 32 23.33 9.87 -0.40
CA ALA A 32 22.39 8.78 -0.67
C ALA A 32 22.94 7.77 -1.69
N GLU A 33 23.62 8.24 -2.75
CA GLU A 33 24.25 7.37 -3.74
C GLU A 33 25.45 6.61 -3.15
N LEU A 34 26.26 7.25 -2.31
CA LEU A 34 27.37 6.61 -1.62
C LEU A 34 26.89 5.54 -0.63
N GLU A 35 25.77 5.78 0.08
CA GLU A 35 25.15 4.77 0.93
C GLU A 35 24.68 3.54 0.14
N GLN A 36 24.07 3.76 -1.03
CA GLN A 36 23.67 2.69 -1.94
C GLN A 36 24.88 1.93 -2.48
N LEU A 37 25.93 2.63 -2.92
CA LEU A 37 27.18 2.05 -3.41
C LEU A 37 27.86 1.18 -2.35
N ASN A 38 27.99 1.69 -1.13
CA ASN A 38 28.60 0.98 -0.01
C ASN A 38 27.77 -0.25 0.41
N SER A 39 26.44 -0.15 0.31
CA SER A 39 25.55 -1.29 0.57
C SER A 39 25.64 -2.35 -0.53
N LEU A 40 25.73 -1.93 -1.80
CA LEU A 40 25.97 -2.83 -2.93
C LEU A 40 27.33 -3.54 -2.81
N HIS A 41 28.40 -2.82 -2.44
CA HIS A 41 29.72 -3.41 -2.24
C HIS A 41 29.69 -4.54 -1.20
N ARG A 42 29.08 -4.30 -0.03
CA ARG A 42 28.90 -5.32 1.01
C ARG A 42 28.08 -6.52 0.51
N ALA A 43 27.01 -6.26 -0.25
CA ALA A 43 26.18 -7.32 -0.82
C ALA A 43 26.97 -8.20 -1.80
N LEU A 44 27.79 -7.60 -2.68
CA LEU A 44 28.64 -8.32 -3.64
C LEU A 44 29.73 -9.15 -2.96
N LEU A 45 30.31 -8.64 -1.86
CA LEU A 45 31.28 -9.41 -1.06
C LEU A 45 30.64 -10.60 -0.34
N SER A 46 29.37 -10.46 0.07
CA SER A 46 28.61 -11.53 0.75
C SER A 46 27.98 -12.56 -0.21
N LEU A 47 28.17 -12.39 -1.51
CA LEU A 47 27.54 -13.21 -2.53
C LEU A 47 28.15 -14.63 -2.54
N GLU A 48 27.38 -15.61 -2.08
CA GLU A 48 27.69 -17.02 -2.25
C GLU A 48 27.50 -17.43 -3.73
N GLY A 49 28.55 -17.93 -4.38
CA GLY A 49 28.48 -18.51 -5.73
C GLY A 49 28.69 -17.56 -6.91
N GLY A 50 28.99 -16.28 -6.66
CA GLY A 50 29.43 -15.34 -7.70
C GLY A 50 30.90 -15.50 -8.03
N ASN A 51 31.26 -15.60 -9.31
CA ASN A 51 32.65 -15.56 -9.74
C ASN A 51 33.16 -14.11 -9.64
N ASN A 52 34.19 -13.88 -8.81
CA ASN A 52 34.91 -12.60 -8.71
C ASN A 52 34.02 -11.38 -8.41
N GLY A 53 32.98 -11.52 -7.58
CA GLY A 53 32.10 -10.41 -7.21
C GLY A 53 31.12 -9.98 -8.30
N VAL A 54 30.97 -10.78 -9.36
CA VAL A 54 29.94 -10.58 -10.39
C VAL A 54 28.69 -11.36 -10.01
N PRO A 55 27.50 -10.72 -9.98
CA PRO A 55 26.25 -11.40 -9.66
C PRO A 55 25.92 -12.47 -10.72
N PRO A 56 25.36 -13.62 -10.32
CA PRO A 56 24.87 -14.62 -11.26
C PRO A 56 23.69 -14.07 -12.07
N PRO A 57 23.33 -14.70 -13.20
CA PRO A 57 22.10 -14.37 -13.90
C PRO A 57 20.89 -14.49 -12.95
N PRO A 58 19.82 -13.67 -13.12
CA PRO A 58 18.65 -13.70 -12.23
C PRO A 58 17.94 -15.05 -12.12
N ILE A 59 18.15 -15.93 -13.11
CA ILE A 59 17.58 -17.27 -13.17
C ILE A 59 18.74 -18.24 -13.44
N PRO A 60 18.83 -19.37 -12.73
CA PRO A 60 17.92 -19.88 -11.70
C PRO A 60 18.10 -19.21 -10.32
N VAL A 61 17.00 -19.08 -9.57
CA VAL A 61 17.00 -18.48 -8.22
C VAL A 61 17.34 -19.54 -7.17
N ASN A 62 18.10 -19.17 -6.14
CA ASN A 62 18.36 -20.04 -4.99
C ASN A 62 17.06 -20.23 -4.16
N PRO A 63 16.55 -21.47 -4.03
CA PRO A 63 15.26 -21.72 -3.37
C PRO A 63 15.30 -21.58 -1.84
N LYS A 64 16.50 -21.53 -1.21
CA LYS A 64 16.67 -21.52 0.24
C LYS A 64 15.92 -20.38 0.91
N ARG A 65 16.01 -19.17 0.33
CA ARG A 65 15.35 -17.99 0.89
C ARG A 65 13.83 -18.07 0.77
N THR A 66 13.31 -18.43 -0.41
CA THR A 66 11.88 -18.66 -0.63
C THR A 66 11.31 -19.71 0.32
N SER A 67 12.05 -20.79 0.58
CA SER A 67 11.66 -21.80 1.58
C SER A 67 11.55 -21.20 2.98
N ASN A 68 12.52 -20.39 3.41
CA ASN A 68 12.46 -19.73 4.72
C ASN A 68 11.31 -18.71 4.80
N VAL A 69 11.04 -17.96 3.72
CA VAL A 69 9.94 -16.97 3.68
C VAL A 69 8.61 -17.70 3.83
N THR A 70 8.46 -18.82 3.13
CA THR A 70 7.30 -19.71 3.22
C THR A 70 7.12 -20.26 4.63
N LYS A 71 8.20 -20.72 5.30
CA LYS A 71 8.14 -21.19 6.70
C LYS A 71 7.67 -20.10 7.66
N LEU A 72 8.17 -18.87 7.53
CA LEU A 72 7.73 -17.74 8.36
C LEU A 72 6.25 -17.42 8.14
N ARG A 73 5.81 -17.41 6.88
CA ARG A 73 4.39 -17.24 6.51
C ARG A 73 3.53 -18.33 7.15
N ASP A 74 3.93 -19.58 7.03
CA ASP A 74 3.13 -20.71 7.50
C ASP A 74 3.08 -20.76 9.04
N ASN A 75 4.17 -20.42 9.72
CA ASN A 75 4.18 -20.22 11.18
C ASN A 75 3.26 -19.07 11.59
N GLY A 76 3.27 -17.95 10.86
CA GLY A 76 2.34 -16.84 11.09
C GLY A 76 0.88 -17.27 10.93
N ASN A 77 0.57 -18.09 9.92
CA ASN A 77 -0.76 -18.65 9.71
C ASN A 77 -1.18 -19.58 10.86
N VAL A 78 -0.26 -20.36 11.43
CA VAL A 78 -0.53 -21.21 12.59
C VAL A 78 -0.91 -20.38 13.81
N GLU A 79 -0.14 -19.33 14.13
CA GLU A 79 -0.46 -18.45 15.26
C GLU A 79 -1.74 -17.63 15.01
N TYR A 80 -2.00 -17.22 13.77
CA TYR A 80 -3.25 -16.57 13.38
C TYR A 80 -4.48 -17.46 13.64
N ARG A 81 -4.42 -18.75 13.27
CA ARG A 81 -5.53 -19.71 13.53
C ARG A 81 -5.77 -19.93 15.01
N LYS A 82 -4.73 -19.78 15.85
CA LYS A 82 -4.84 -19.80 17.32
C LYS A 82 -5.33 -18.47 17.91
N GLN A 83 -5.73 -17.50 17.07
CA GLN A 83 -6.14 -16.14 17.46
C GLN A 83 -5.04 -15.35 18.20
N ARG A 84 -3.77 -15.77 18.07
CA ARG A 84 -2.62 -15.05 18.61
C ARG A 84 -2.12 -14.03 17.58
N TYR A 85 -2.94 -13.03 17.33
CA TYR A 85 -2.72 -12.08 16.23
C TYR A 85 -1.43 -11.26 16.38
N THR A 86 -1.05 -10.89 17.60
CA THR A 86 0.21 -10.16 17.86
C THR A 86 1.45 -10.95 17.41
N GLU A 87 1.48 -12.25 17.72
CA GLU A 87 2.56 -13.14 17.32
C GLU A 87 2.54 -13.41 15.81
N ALA A 88 1.35 -13.55 15.22
CA ALA A 88 1.20 -13.65 13.77
C ALA A 88 1.78 -12.41 13.05
N VAL A 89 1.47 -11.20 13.52
CA VAL A 89 2.02 -9.94 12.98
C VAL A 89 3.55 -9.94 13.05
N ARG A 90 4.13 -10.40 14.17
CA ARG A 90 5.59 -10.51 14.33
C ARG A 90 6.20 -11.45 13.29
N LEU A 91 5.62 -12.63 13.10
CA LEU A 91 6.09 -13.64 12.15
C LEU A 91 5.98 -13.16 10.69
N TYR A 92 4.86 -12.54 10.31
CA TYR A 92 4.72 -11.95 8.98
C TYR A 92 5.72 -10.81 8.74
N THR A 93 5.97 -9.97 9.74
CA THR A 93 6.95 -8.89 9.64
C THR A 93 8.36 -9.42 9.38
N LEU A 94 8.77 -10.49 10.07
CA LEU A 94 10.05 -11.16 9.79
C LEU A 94 10.09 -11.73 8.36
N GLY A 95 8.97 -12.31 7.90
CA GLY A 95 8.84 -12.78 6.52
C GLY A 95 9.05 -11.67 5.49
N ILE A 96 8.40 -10.51 5.71
CA ILE A 96 8.49 -9.34 4.81
C ILE A 96 9.93 -8.80 4.79
N GLN A 97 10.56 -8.64 5.95
CA GLN A 97 11.96 -8.19 6.04
C GLN A 97 12.90 -9.12 5.28
N MET A 98 12.70 -10.44 5.39
CA MET A 98 13.53 -11.42 4.68
C MET A 98 13.26 -11.45 3.17
N ALA A 99 12.02 -11.19 2.74
CA ALA A 99 11.67 -11.09 1.32
C ALA A 99 12.22 -9.80 0.67
N LEU A 100 12.20 -8.67 1.39
CA LEU A 100 12.70 -7.38 0.90
C LEU A 100 14.23 -7.28 0.89
N THR A 101 14.93 -8.08 1.70
CA THR A 101 16.40 -8.15 1.74
C THR A 101 16.96 -9.18 0.74
N ARG A 102 16.18 -9.53 -0.28
CA ARG A 102 16.65 -10.34 -1.40
C ARG A 102 17.71 -9.58 -2.19
N PRO A 103 18.72 -10.28 -2.73
CA PRO A 103 19.71 -9.63 -3.58
C PRO A 103 19.06 -8.94 -4.78
N LEU A 104 19.56 -7.76 -5.13
CA LEU A 104 18.98 -6.88 -6.15
C LEU A 104 18.96 -7.47 -7.57
N TRP A 105 19.81 -8.46 -7.83
CA TRP A 105 19.89 -9.16 -9.13
C TRP A 105 18.90 -10.32 -9.24
N GLU A 106 18.15 -10.67 -8.19
CA GLU A 106 17.10 -11.67 -8.28
C GLU A 106 15.81 -11.09 -8.92
N PRO A 107 14.92 -11.93 -9.49
CA PRO A 107 13.73 -11.45 -10.17
C PRO A 107 12.80 -10.66 -9.23
N ALA A 108 12.62 -9.37 -9.52
CA ALA A 108 11.75 -8.49 -8.73
C ALA A 108 10.28 -9.00 -8.67
N ALA A 109 9.82 -9.72 -9.69
CA ALA A 109 8.48 -10.33 -9.69
C ALA A 109 8.30 -11.35 -8.55
N LEU A 110 9.32 -12.16 -8.26
CA LEU A 110 9.30 -13.11 -7.15
C LEU A 110 9.18 -12.39 -5.81
N VAL A 111 9.98 -11.33 -5.61
CA VAL A 111 9.95 -10.51 -4.39
C VAL A 111 8.55 -9.92 -4.19
N ARG A 112 7.98 -9.32 -5.25
CA ARG A 112 6.65 -8.71 -5.21
C ARG A 112 5.55 -9.71 -4.85
N GLU A 113 5.60 -10.93 -5.38
CA GLU A 113 4.63 -11.97 -5.07
C GLU A 113 4.72 -12.44 -3.61
N GLU A 114 5.93 -12.70 -3.11
CA GLU A 114 6.18 -13.09 -1.72
C GLU A 114 5.71 -11.99 -0.74
N VAL A 115 6.08 -10.74 -1.02
CA VAL A 115 5.76 -9.58 -0.19
C VAL A 115 4.26 -9.29 -0.20
N SER A 116 3.61 -9.34 -1.37
CA SER A 116 2.17 -9.11 -1.49
C SER A 116 1.37 -10.07 -0.61
N GLY A 117 1.64 -11.38 -0.69
CA GLY A 117 0.96 -12.38 0.12
C GLY A 117 1.17 -12.19 1.63
N LEU A 118 2.39 -11.86 2.06
CA LEU A 118 2.70 -11.62 3.47
C LEU A 118 2.04 -10.36 4.02
N LEU A 119 2.08 -9.26 3.27
CA LEU A 119 1.40 -8.01 3.63
C LEU A 119 -0.12 -8.22 3.75
N ALA A 120 -0.71 -8.96 2.82
CA ALA A 120 -2.13 -9.28 2.85
C ALA A 120 -2.51 -10.09 4.11
N ASN A 121 -1.66 -11.04 4.53
CA ASN A 121 -1.86 -11.81 5.76
C ASN A 121 -1.63 -10.97 7.03
N ARG A 122 -0.64 -10.07 7.02
CA ARG A 122 -0.39 -9.15 8.14
C ARG A 122 -1.52 -8.14 8.31
N ALA A 123 -2.07 -7.61 7.21
CA ALA A 123 -3.28 -6.80 7.21
C ALA A 123 -4.44 -7.52 7.89
N GLN A 124 -4.68 -8.79 7.56
CA GLN A 124 -5.73 -9.58 8.19
C GLN A 124 -5.49 -9.78 9.70
N ALA A 125 -4.25 -9.98 10.13
CA ALA A 125 -3.92 -10.06 11.55
C ALA A 125 -4.14 -8.71 12.28
N HIS A 126 -3.82 -7.58 11.64
CA HIS A 126 -4.14 -6.25 12.15
C HIS A 126 -5.66 -6.02 12.27
N MET A 127 -6.44 -6.47 11.29
CA MET A 127 -7.91 -6.46 11.38
C MET A 127 -8.42 -7.28 12.57
N GLY A 128 -7.82 -8.44 12.85
CA GLY A 128 -8.14 -9.26 14.03
C GLY A 128 -7.86 -8.55 15.36
N LEU A 129 -6.88 -7.64 15.39
CA LEU A 129 -6.56 -6.75 16.51
C LEU A 129 -7.39 -5.46 16.53
N ARG A 130 -8.20 -5.20 15.48
CA ARG A 130 -8.89 -3.93 15.23
C ARG A 130 -7.93 -2.73 15.03
N ASN A 131 -6.71 -3.01 14.59
CA ASN A 131 -5.73 -2.00 14.18
C ASN A 131 -6.00 -1.60 12.72
N TRP A 132 -7.10 -0.88 12.50
CA TRP A 132 -7.59 -0.55 11.16
C TRP A 132 -6.63 0.29 10.31
N PRO A 133 -5.94 1.31 10.85
CA PRO A 133 -4.99 2.10 10.06
C PRO A 133 -3.83 1.26 9.52
N GLU A 134 -3.21 0.44 10.37
CA GLU A 134 -2.10 -0.44 9.99
C GLU A 134 -2.57 -1.51 9.00
N GLY A 135 -3.75 -2.10 9.25
CA GLY A 135 -4.36 -3.06 8.32
C GLY A 135 -4.65 -2.47 6.95
N ALA A 136 -5.10 -1.21 6.88
CA ALA A 136 -5.37 -0.52 5.62
C ALA A 136 -4.09 -0.23 4.82
N ILE A 137 -3.01 0.17 5.49
CA ILE A 137 -1.71 0.45 4.87
C ILE A 137 -1.08 -0.84 4.35
N ASP A 138 -1.11 -1.92 5.14
CA ASP A 138 -0.60 -3.22 4.70
C ASP A 138 -1.37 -3.78 3.51
N ALA A 139 -2.70 -3.64 3.52
CA ALA A 139 -3.54 -4.09 2.41
C ALA A 139 -3.30 -3.26 1.13
N GLU A 140 -3.08 -1.95 1.25
CA GLU A 140 -2.66 -1.09 0.13
C GLU A 140 -1.30 -1.52 -0.44
N ALA A 141 -0.30 -1.67 0.43
CA ALA A 141 1.03 -2.10 0.02
C ALA A 141 1.02 -3.50 -0.63
N SER A 142 0.14 -4.40 -0.16
CA SER A 142 -0.11 -5.70 -0.78
C SER A 142 -0.64 -5.57 -2.22
N VAL A 143 -1.60 -4.67 -2.45
CA VAL A 143 -2.20 -4.41 -3.76
C VAL A 143 -1.21 -3.72 -4.69
N GLU A 144 -0.41 -2.79 -4.19
CA GLU A 144 0.65 -2.13 -4.97
C GLU A 144 1.74 -3.13 -5.40
N ALA A 145 2.10 -4.07 -4.51
CA ALA A 145 3.04 -5.14 -4.85
C ALA A 145 2.48 -6.10 -5.91
N ARG A 146 1.19 -6.42 -5.87
CA ARG A 146 0.50 -7.26 -6.86
C ARG A 146 -0.94 -6.80 -7.03
N ARG A 147 -1.18 -6.08 -8.14
CA ARG A 147 -2.46 -5.43 -8.42
C ARG A 147 -3.55 -6.37 -8.93
N ILE A 148 -3.18 -7.40 -9.70
CA ILE A 148 -4.09 -8.37 -10.34
C ILE A 148 -4.00 -9.74 -9.65
N GLY A 149 -5.15 -10.38 -9.46
CA GLY A 149 -5.27 -11.65 -8.76
C GLY A 149 -5.12 -11.49 -7.24
N ASN A 150 -5.47 -10.32 -6.71
CA ASN A 150 -5.35 -9.95 -5.30
C ASN A 150 -6.64 -9.32 -4.75
N ALA A 151 -7.80 -9.85 -5.14
CA ALA A 151 -9.10 -9.44 -4.63
C ALA A 151 -9.18 -9.32 -3.09
N LYS A 152 -8.52 -10.23 -2.36
CA LYS A 152 -8.46 -10.18 -0.89
C LYS A 152 -7.74 -8.95 -0.36
N GLY A 153 -6.68 -8.47 -1.04
CA GLY A 153 -5.99 -7.23 -0.69
C GLY A 153 -6.92 -6.03 -0.85
N TRP A 154 -7.61 -5.94 -2.00
CA TRP A 154 -8.62 -4.92 -2.26
C TRP A 154 -9.72 -4.91 -1.19
N TRP A 155 -10.26 -6.09 -0.87
CA TRP A 155 -11.34 -6.23 0.10
C TRP A 155 -10.91 -5.84 1.51
N ARG A 156 -9.73 -6.28 1.96
CA ARG A 156 -9.21 -6.00 3.32
C ARG A 156 -9.04 -4.49 3.55
N ARG A 157 -8.48 -3.76 2.58
CA ARG A 157 -8.39 -2.29 2.69
C ARG A 157 -9.76 -1.64 2.70
N GLY A 158 -10.66 -2.03 1.78
CA GLY A 158 -12.03 -1.53 1.75
C GLY A 158 -12.74 -1.71 3.10
N ARG A 159 -12.60 -2.90 3.71
CA ARG A 159 -13.16 -3.19 5.03
C ARG A 159 -12.53 -2.32 6.13
N CYS A 160 -11.21 -2.14 6.14
CA CYS A 160 -10.56 -1.26 7.11
C CYS A 160 -11.05 0.20 6.97
N LEU A 161 -11.21 0.70 5.74
CA LEU A 161 -11.73 2.04 5.49
C LEU A 161 -13.17 2.21 5.99
N VAL A 162 -14.01 1.19 5.81
CA VAL A 162 -15.38 1.15 6.37
C VAL A 162 -15.36 1.24 7.89
N GLU A 163 -14.55 0.41 8.56
CA GLU A 163 -14.45 0.40 10.03
C GLU A 163 -13.88 1.70 10.60
N MET A 164 -13.08 2.44 9.82
CA MET A 164 -12.61 3.78 10.16
C MET A 164 -13.62 4.90 9.82
N GLY A 165 -14.78 4.58 9.24
CA GLY A 165 -15.80 5.55 8.82
C GLY A 165 -15.45 6.35 7.57
N ARG A 166 -14.38 6.00 6.86
CA ARG A 166 -13.90 6.65 5.61
C ARG A 166 -14.66 6.10 4.40
N LEU A 167 -15.98 6.22 4.42
CA LEU A 167 -16.89 5.54 3.47
C LEU A 167 -16.72 5.98 2.01
N ASP A 168 -16.48 7.27 1.74
CA ASP A 168 -16.31 7.77 0.37
C ASP A 168 -15.05 7.20 -0.28
N GLU A 169 -13.95 7.13 0.47
CA GLU A 169 -12.69 6.52 0.04
C GLU A 169 -12.81 5.01 -0.08
N ALA A 170 -13.53 4.35 0.84
CA ALA A 170 -13.81 2.92 0.74
C ALA A 170 -14.54 2.59 -0.57
N ARG A 171 -15.53 3.42 -0.95
CA ARG A 171 -16.29 3.25 -2.19
C ARG A 171 -15.39 3.38 -3.42
N GLU A 172 -14.57 4.43 -3.48
CA GLU A 172 -13.64 4.65 -4.60
C GLU A 172 -12.64 3.51 -4.72
N TRP A 173 -12.05 3.11 -3.60
CA TRP A 173 -11.11 2.00 -3.54
C TRP A 173 -11.70 0.68 -4.05
N VAL A 174 -12.89 0.30 -3.55
CA VAL A 174 -13.52 -0.97 -3.94
C VAL A 174 -13.97 -0.95 -5.41
N ARG A 175 -14.42 0.20 -5.94
CA ARG A 175 -14.72 0.34 -7.38
C ARG A 175 -13.48 0.13 -8.24
N SER A 176 -12.35 0.75 -7.89
CA SER A 176 -11.09 0.51 -8.59
C SER A 176 -10.63 -0.95 -8.50
N GLY A 177 -10.92 -1.64 -7.38
CA GLY A 177 -10.65 -3.07 -7.25
C GLY A 177 -11.49 -3.92 -8.22
N LEU A 178 -12.79 -3.61 -8.37
CA LEU A 178 -13.69 -4.30 -9.30
C LEU A 178 -13.32 -4.06 -10.77
N GLU A 179 -12.82 -2.89 -11.11
CA GLU A 179 -12.29 -2.61 -12.46
C GLU A 179 -11.07 -3.49 -12.81
N VAL A 180 -10.29 -3.90 -11.81
CA VAL A 180 -9.05 -4.67 -11.99
C VAL A 180 -9.29 -6.18 -11.88
N GLU A 181 -10.01 -6.63 -10.86
CA GLU A 181 -10.22 -8.05 -10.55
C GLU A 181 -11.46 -8.63 -11.25
N GLY A 182 -12.38 -7.77 -11.72
CA GLY A 182 -13.67 -8.16 -12.27
C GLY A 182 -14.75 -8.33 -11.20
N GLU A 183 -15.82 -9.06 -11.52
CA GLU A 183 -16.98 -9.29 -10.65
C GLU A 183 -16.69 -10.29 -9.52
N GLU A 184 -15.77 -9.93 -8.62
CA GLU A 184 -15.52 -10.70 -7.41
C GLU A 184 -16.66 -10.50 -6.40
N ALA A 185 -17.29 -11.60 -5.99
CA ALA A 185 -18.51 -11.57 -5.16
C ALA A 185 -18.31 -10.83 -3.82
N GLU A 186 -17.16 -11.01 -3.17
CA GLU A 186 -16.85 -10.34 -1.90
C GLU A 186 -16.70 -8.83 -2.05
N LEU A 187 -16.12 -8.35 -3.17
CA LEU A 187 -15.96 -6.93 -3.45
C LEU A 187 -17.29 -6.28 -3.84
N VAL A 188 -18.11 -6.97 -4.64
CA VAL A 188 -19.46 -6.50 -4.99
C VAL A 188 -20.33 -6.37 -3.74
N ALA A 189 -20.29 -7.37 -2.85
CA ALA A 189 -21.04 -7.33 -1.59
C ALA A 189 -20.58 -6.17 -0.70
N LEU A 190 -19.26 -5.95 -0.59
CA LEU A 190 -18.71 -4.84 0.19
C LEU A 190 -19.08 -3.47 -0.41
N LEU A 191 -19.05 -3.32 -1.75
CA LEU A 191 -19.45 -2.09 -2.40
C LEU A 191 -20.92 -1.75 -2.10
N LYS A 192 -21.80 -2.75 -2.19
CA LYS A 192 -23.22 -2.59 -1.85
C LYS A 192 -23.41 -2.15 -0.39
N GLU A 193 -22.71 -2.79 0.55
CA GLU A 193 -22.73 -2.41 1.97
C GLU A 193 -22.33 -0.93 2.14
N ILE A 194 -21.25 -0.50 1.48
CA ILE A 194 -20.75 0.88 1.53
C ILE A 194 -21.78 1.87 0.99
N GLU A 195 -22.42 1.55 -0.13
CA GLU A 195 -23.45 2.40 -0.75
C GLU A 195 -24.67 2.56 0.16
N GLU A 196 -25.16 1.47 0.77
CA GLU A 196 -26.25 1.53 1.75
C GLU A 196 -25.88 2.38 2.98
N MET A 197 -24.64 2.30 3.46
CA MET A 197 -24.15 3.14 4.58
C MET A 197 -24.09 4.62 4.20
N LEU A 198 -23.64 4.93 2.98
CA LEU A 198 -23.59 6.31 2.47
C LEU A 198 -24.99 6.91 2.27
N GLU A 199 -25.96 6.13 1.81
CA GLU A 199 -27.36 6.56 1.71
C GLU A 199 -27.96 6.87 3.07
N LYS A 200 -27.76 5.98 4.05
CA LYS A 200 -28.20 6.21 5.44
C LYS A 200 -27.58 7.46 6.05
N ARG A 201 -26.30 7.74 5.77
CA ARG A 201 -25.62 8.97 6.24
C ARG A 201 -26.18 10.24 5.60
N LYS A 202 -26.76 10.15 4.40
CA LYS A 202 -27.32 11.31 3.67
C LYS A 202 -28.77 11.65 4.04
N GLY A 203 -29.52 10.74 4.67
CA GLY A 203 -30.75 11.09 5.40
C GLY A 203 -30.43 11.42 6.86
N PRO A 204 -31.24 12.16 7.64
CA PRO A 204 -32.36 13.09 7.35
C PRO A 204 -31.92 14.56 7.10
N GLU A 205 -30.62 14.86 7.07
CA GLU A 205 -30.14 16.23 6.83
C GLU A 205 -30.53 16.79 5.45
N SER A 206 -30.59 15.94 4.42
CA SER A 206 -31.01 16.35 3.07
C SER A 206 -32.52 16.53 2.95
N SER A 207 -33.31 15.75 3.69
CA SER A 207 -34.78 15.85 3.68
C SER A 207 -35.29 17.03 4.51
N GLU A 208 -34.62 17.38 5.61
CA GLU A 208 -34.90 18.60 6.38
C GLU A 208 -34.46 19.87 5.63
N LYS A 209 -33.26 19.89 5.03
CA LYS A 209 -32.81 21.02 4.19
C LYS A 209 -33.72 21.22 2.96
N LYS A 210 -34.22 20.13 2.36
CA LYS A 210 -35.16 20.20 1.22
C LYS A 210 -36.56 20.69 1.65
N LYS A 211 -37.09 20.23 2.79
CA LYS A 211 -38.35 20.75 3.37
C LYS A 211 -38.25 22.22 3.79
N MET A 212 -37.11 22.63 4.36
CA MET A 212 -36.88 24.02 4.77
C MET A 212 -36.73 24.94 3.55
N ALA A 213 -36.09 24.48 2.47
CA ALA A 213 -35.99 25.21 1.20
C ALA A 213 -37.35 25.36 0.48
N ASP A 214 -38.18 24.31 0.47
CA ASP A 214 -39.53 24.37 -0.11
C ASP A 214 -40.44 25.33 0.66
N SER A 215 -40.46 25.24 2.00
CA SER A 215 -41.30 26.12 2.83
C SER A 215 -40.89 27.60 2.75
N THR A 216 -39.60 27.89 2.51
CA THR A 216 -39.09 29.25 2.33
C THR A 216 -39.47 29.81 0.95
N THR A 217 -39.50 28.95 -0.07
CA THR A 217 -39.89 29.32 -1.44
C THR A 217 -41.39 29.58 -1.53
N GLU A 218 -42.19 28.80 -0.83
CA GLU A 218 -43.65 28.95 -0.80
C GLU A 218 -44.07 30.21 -0.03
N LYS A 219 -43.41 30.53 1.09
CA LYS A 219 -43.62 31.80 1.80
C LYS A 219 -43.27 33.03 0.97
N ARG A 220 -42.21 32.98 0.14
CA ARG A 220 -41.84 34.07 -0.78
C ARG A 220 -42.86 34.26 -1.90
N LYS A 221 -43.36 33.19 -2.52
CA LYS A 221 -44.42 33.28 -3.54
C LYS A 221 -45.71 33.90 -2.98
N VAL A 222 -46.08 33.57 -1.74
CA VAL A 222 -47.26 34.15 -1.09
C VAL A 222 -47.05 35.64 -0.76
N SER A 223 -45.85 36.05 -0.30
CA SER A 223 -45.58 37.47 -0.05
C SER A 223 -45.60 38.32 -1.32
N ASP A 224 -45.05 37.78 -2.41
CA ASP A 224 -44.97 38.49 -3.68
C ASP A 224 -46.38 38.69 -4.29
N ALA A 225 -47.24 37.66 -4.23
CA ALA A 225 -48.63 37.74 -4.71
C ALA A 225 -49.50 38.72 -3.91
N VAL A 226 -49.25 38.86 -2.60
CA VAL A 226 -49.96 39.85 -1.75
C VAL A 226 -49.48 41.28 -2.04
N SER A 227 -48.20 41.45 -2.42
CA SER A 227 -47.65 42.76 -2.78
C SER A 227 -48.16 43.27 -4.14
N GLU A 228 -48.39 42.37 -5.10
CA GLU A 228 -48.96 42.70 -6.42
C GLU A 228 -50.43 43.12 -6.32
N LYS A 229 -51.24 42.41 -5.51
CA LYS A 229 -52.65 42.76 -5.29
C LYS A 229 -52.87 44.12 -4.62
N ARG A 230 -51.87 44.68 -3.94
CA ARG A 230 -51.95 46.01 -3.29
C ARG A 230 -51.53 47.16 -4.20
N LYS A 231 -51.02 46.89 -5.41
CA LYS A 231 -50.56 47.91 -6.37
C LYS A 231 -51.54 48.18 -7.52
N SER A 232 -52.68 47.48 -7.58
CA SER A 232 -53.72 47.74 -8.58
C SER A 232 -54.73 48.78 -8.03
N PRO A 233 -54.93 49.93 -8.70
CA PRO A 233 -55.94 50.94 -8.33
C PRO A 233 -57.38 50.46 -8.52
#